data_AF-A0A7S0H3V4-F1
#
_entry.id   AF-A0A7S0H3V4-F1
#
_cell.length_a   1.000
_cell.length_b   1.000
_cell.length_c   1.000
_cell.angle_alpha   90.00
_cell.angle_beta   90.00
_cell.angle_gamma   90.00
#
_symmetry.space_group_name_H-M   'P 1'
#
loop_
_entity.id
_entity.type
_entity.pdbx_description
1 polymer ?
#
loop_
_entity_poly.entity_id
_entity_poly.type
_entity_poly.pdbx_seq_one_letter_code
_entity_poly.pdbx_strand_id
1 'polypeptide(L)'
;QMVKQLFVFTDMEFDMAQPRGSLVPWETTHEHIRAKFEKEGYQMPEIIYWNLRKGYLGSKPVEKAERGVAMLSGFSSGMLKSFLENRLEDMQPMSQMMAILDSEHYSHLEVAEEDL
;
A
#
# COMPACT_ATOMS: atom_id res chain seq x y z
N GLN A 1 20.25 -14.84 -0.71
CA GLN A 1 19.24 -14.30 -1.65
C GLN A 1 18.69 -13.02 -1.04
N MET A 2 18.70 -11.91 -1.77
CA MET A 2 18.20 -10.62 -1.25
C MET A 2 16.70 -10.48 -1.51
N VAL A 3 15.99 -9.91 -0.54
CA VAL A 3 14.57 -9.55 -0.68
C VAL A 3 14.46 -8.43 -1.71
N LYS A 4 13.56 -8.59 -2.69
CA LYS A 4 13.35 -7.58 -3.75
C LYS A 4 12.30 -6.55 -3.38
N GLN A 5 11.24 -7.00 -2.69
CA GLN A 5 10.09 -6.19 -2.31
C GLN A 5 9.73 -6.45 -0.85
N LEU A 6 9.45 -5.39 -0.11
CA LEU A 6 9.02 -5.41 1.29
C LEU A 6 7.68 -4.71 1.41
N PHE A 7 6.64 -5.45 1.81
CA PHE A 7 5.33 -4.89 2.09
C PHE A 7 5.20 -4.57 3.58
N VAL A 8 4.83 -3.34 3.90
CA VAL A 8 4.65 -2.87 5.28
C VAL A 8 3.21 -2.43 5.45
N PHE A 9 2.44 -3.24 6.17
CA PHE A 9 1.06 -2.95 6.55
C PHE A 9 1.05 -2.14 7.85
N THR A 10 0.55 -0.91 7.81
CA THR A 10 0.54 -0.01 8.98
C THR A 10 -0.73 0.84 8.99
N ASP A 11 -1.19 1.26 10.16
CA ASP A 11 -2.24 2.28 10.35
C ASP A 11 -1.67 3.66 10.72
N MET A 12 -0.34 3.77 10.81
CA MET A 12 0.41 4.96 11.18
C MET A 12 1.20 5.56 10.02
N GLU A 13 1.27 6.89 10.01
CA GLU A 13 2.17 7.68 9.15
C GLU A 13 3.58 7.69 9.75
N PHE A 14 4.60 7.47 8.91
CA PHE A 14 6.02 7.36 9.34
C PHE A 14 6.68 8.73 9.62
N ASP A 15 5.93 9.82 9.53
CA ASP A 15 6.39 11.20 9.61
C ASP A 15 6.04 11.90 10.95
N MET A 16 5.51 11.17 11.95
CA MET A 16 5.12 11.73 13.25
C MET A 16 5.54 10.84 14.45
N ALA A 17 6.84 10.57 14.59
CA ALA A 17 7.40 9.82 15.71
C ALA A 17 8.38 10.59 16.64
N GLN A 18 8.64 11.90 16.47
CA GLN A 18 9.39 12.65 17.50
C GLN A 18 8.48 13.40 18.49
N PRO A 19 8.81 13.35 19.80
CA PRO A 19 8.28 14.28 20.79
C PRO A 19 8.62 15.73 20.42
N ARG A 20 7.68 16.66 20.63
CA ARG A 20 7.96 18.10 20.57
C ARG A 20 9.17 18.43 21.45
N GLY A 21 10.22 19.01 20.86
CA GLY A 21 11.42 19.47 21.58
C GLY A 21 12.65 18.56 21.48
N SER A 22 12.63 17.54 20.62
CA SER A 22 13.84 16.77 20.28
C SER A 22 14.88 17.64 19.58
N LEU A 23 16.14 17.54 20.03
CA LEU A 23 17.32 18.21 19.44
C LEU A 23 17.97 17.37 18.34
N VAL A 24 17.44 16.17 18.05
CA VAL A 24 17.96 15.27 17.04
C VAL A 24 17.40 15.67 15.67
N PRO A 25 18.22 15.85 14.62
CA PRO A 25 17.73 16.08 13.27
C PRO A 25 16.62 15.08 12.93
N TRP A 26 15.50 15.59 12.42
CA TRP A 26 14.38 14.76 12.05
C TRP A 26 14.80 13.82 10.91
N GLU A 27 14.71 12.51 11.16
CA GLU A 27 14.91 11.46 10.15
C GLU A 27 13.66 10.56 10.18
N THR A 28 13.02 10.38 9.04
CA THR A 28 11.95 9.40 8.89
C THR A 28 12.51 7.99 9.05
N THR A 29 11.67 7.04 9.45
CA THR A 29 12.11 5.63 9.52
C THR A 29 12.63 5.12 8.17
N HIS A 30 12.10 5.65 7.05
CA HIS A 30 12.55 5.30 5.71
C HIS A 30 13.97 5.76 5.41
N GLU A 31 14.31 7.02 5.73
CA GLU A 31 15.67 7.57 5.57
C GLU A 31 16.69 6.79 6.42
N HIS A 32 16.31 6.44 7.64
CA HIS A 32 17.15 5.64 8.53
C HIS A 32 17.46 4.24 7.97
N ILE A 33 16.44 3.60 7.39
CA ILE A 33 16.61 2.30 6.72
C ILE A 33 17.51 2.45 5.50
N ARG A 34 17.28 3.45 4.65
CA ARG A 34 18.12 3.73 3.48
C ARG A 34 19.59 3.87 3.86
N ALA A 35 19.90 4.70 4.87
CA ALA A 35 21.27 4.92 5.32
C ALA A 35 21.95 3.63 5.80
N LYS A 36 21.22 2.74 6.48
CA LYS A 36 21.74 1.43 6.90
C LYS A 36 22.03 0.51 5.72
N PHE A 37 21.14 0.45 4.73
CA PHE A 37 21.38 -0.36 3.53
C PHE A 37 22.58 0.14 2.73
N GLU A 38 22.69 1.46 2.56
CA GLU A 38 23.80 2.10 1.84
C GLU A 38 25.13 1.90 2.56
N LYS A 39 25.16 2.07 3.89
CA LYS A 39 26.37 1.86 4.71
C LYS A 39 26.95 0.45 4.58
N GLU A 40 26.08 -0.55 4.50
CA GLU A 40 26.49 -1.96 4.39
C GLU A 40 26.68 -2.40 2.92
N GLY A 41 26.53 -1.48 1.95
CA GLY A 41 26.73 -1.74 0.52
C GLY A 41 25.60 -2.57 -0.13
N TYR A 42 24.43 -2.63 0.49
CA TYR A 42 23.28 -3.37 -0.03
C TYR A 42 22.33 -2.46 -0.81
N GLN A 43 21.75 -3.00 -1.89
CA GLN A 43 20.60 -2.37 -2.52
C GLN A 43 19.38 -2.52 -1.61
N MET A 44 18.73 -1.41 -1.31
CA MET A 44 17.48 -1.40 -0.55
C MET A 44 16.37 -2.06 -1.38
N PRO A 45 15.54 -2.94 -0.78
CA PRO A 45 14.35 -3.46 -1.46
C PRO A 45 13.39 -2.32 -1.79
N GLU A 46 12.53 -2.53 -2.78
CA GLU A 46 11.37 -1.68 -2.99
C GLU A 46 10.43 -1.83 -1.80
N ILE A 47 10.10 -0.72 -1.13
CA ILE A 47 9.25 -0.73 0.07
C ILE A 47 7.86 -0.22 -0.31
N ILE A 48 6.86 -1.07 -0.09
CA ILE A 48 5.46 -0.79 -0.41
C ILE A 48 4.73 -0.61 0.91
N TYR A 49 4.39 0.63 1.23
CA TYR A 49 3.64 0.98 2.43
C TYR A 49 2.14 0.89 2.12
N TRP A 50 1.43 0.06 2.88
CA TRP A 50 -0.02 -0.06 2.78
C TRP A 50 -0.66 0.47 4.06
N ASN A 51 -1.24 1.66 3.94
CA ASN A 51 -1.98 2.29 5.02
C ASN A 51 -3.39 1.67 5.15
N LEU A 52 -3.62 0.96 6.26
CA LEU A 52 -4.88 0.29 6.57
C LEU A 52 -5.92 1.20 7.24
N ARG A 53 -5.54 2.43 7.64
CA ARG A 53 -6.45 3.34 8.33
C ARG A 53 -7.52 3.88 7.37
N LYS A 54 -8.78 3.70 7.74
CA LYS A 54 -9.93 4.25 7.00
C LYS A 54 -10.05 5.75 7.29
N GLY A 55 -9.84 6.60 6.28
CA GLY A 55 -10.42 7.95 6.25
C GLY A 55 -9.54 9.16 6.61
N TYR A 56 -8.22 9.15 6.37
CA TYR A 56 -7.43 10.38 6.58
C TYR A 56 -6.92 11.02 5.27
N LEU A 57 -7.76 11.88 4.70
CA LEU A 57 -7.45 13.19 4.12
C LEU A 57 -5.99 13.57 3.76
N GLY A 58 -5.20 13.77 4.82
CA GLY A 58 -3.93 14.52 4.82
C GLY A 58 -2.68 13.68 5.07
N SER A 59 -2.83 12.36 4.95
CA SER A 59 -1.89 11.32 5.36
C SER A 59 -1.05 10.84 4.19
N LYS A 60 -0.14 11.66 3.67
CA LYS A 60 0.76 11.27 2.57
C LYS A 60 2.21 11.37 3.01
N PRO A 61 2.71 10.44 3.86
CA PRO A 61 4.05 10.50 4.41
C PRO A 61 5.18 10.22 3.39
N VAL A 62 4.84 10.06 2.11
CA VAL A 62 5.81 9.93 1.01
C VAL A 62 5.27 10.75 -0.15
N GLU A 63 6.00 11.79 -0.55
CA GLU A 63 5.71 12.44 -1.82
C GLU A 63 5.87 11.40 -2.93
N LYS A 64 4.90 11.34 -3.85
CA LYS A 64 4.77 10.39 -4.97
C LYS A 64 6.06 10.18 -5.81
N ALA A 65 7.12 10.95 -5.59
CA ALA A 65 8.35 11.00 -6.34
C ALA A 65 9.52 10.17 -5.76
N GLU A 66 9.38 9.51 -4.60
CA GLU A 66 10.48 8.73 -4.03
C GLU A 66 10.67 7.39 -4.76
N ARG A 67 11.81 7.24 -5.46
CA ARG A 67 12.12 6.07 -6.29
C ARG A 67 12.29 4.82 -5.40
N GLY A 68 11.46 3.80 -5.65
CA GLY A 68 11.47 2.55 -4.88
C GLY A 68 10.49 2.53 -3.70
N VAL A 69 9.57 3.50 -3.64
CA VAL A 69 8.50 3.54 -2.64
C VAL A 69 7.14 3.66 -3.31
N ALA A 70 6.18 2.84 -2.87
CA ALA A 70 4.78 2.95 -3.27
C ALA A 70 3.88 3.03 -2.05
N MET A 71 2.79 3.81 -2.16
CA MET A 71 1.79 3.96 -1.11
C MET A 71 0.42 3.49 -1.59
N LEU A 72 -0.14 2.51 -0.87
CA LEU A 72 -1.52 2.05 -1.04
C LEU A 72 -2.33 2.56 0.15
N SER A 73 -3.50 3.15 -0.10
CA SER A 73 -4.41 3.63 0.94
C SER A 73 -5.75 2.92 0.86
N GLY A 74 -6.33 2.63 2.02
CA GLY A 74 -7.64 1.99 2.16
C GLY A 74 -7.53 0.50 2.44
N PHE A 75 -8.33 0.05 3.42
CA PHE A 75 -8.50 -1.35 3.73
C PHE A 75 -9.54 -1.97 2.78
N SER A 76 -9.11 -2.90 1.93
CA SER A 76 -9.98 -3.77 1.15
C SER A 76 -9.60 -5.23 1.44
N SER A 77 -10.55 -5.99 1.98
CA SER A 77 -10.37 -7.42 2.24
C SER A 77 -10.07 -8.20 0.97
N GLY A 78 -10.65 -7.81 -0.17
CA GLY A 78 -10.38 -8.40 -1.48
C GLY A 78 -8.95 -8.14 -1.97
N MET A 79 -8.45 -6.92 -1.80
CA MET A 79 -7.07 -6.60 -2.17
C MET A 79 -6.07 -7.35 -1.28
N LEU A 80 -6.32 -7.45 0.03
CA LEU A 80 -5.45 -8.18 0.95
C LEU A 80 -5.45 -9.68 0.61
N LYS A 81 -6.62 -10.25 0.28
CA LYS A 81 -6.73 -11.64 -0.18
C LYS A 81 -5.93 -11.88 -1.45
N SER A 82 -6.07 -10.99 -2.43
CA SER A 82 -5.34 -11.08 -3.71
C SER A 82 -3.83 -10.98 -3.51
N PHE A 83 -3.39 -10.10 -2.59
CA PHE A 83 -2.00 -10.01 -2.18
C PHE A 83 -1.47 -11.31 -1.55
N LEU A 84 -2.20 -11.88 -0.58
CA LEU A 84 -1.81 -13.12 0.10
C LEU A 84 -1.78 -14.34 -0.84
N GLU A 85 -2.63 -14.34 -1.87
CA GLU A 85 -2.67 -15.37 -2.91
C GLU A 85 -1.69 -15.11 -4.06
N ASN A 86 -0.84 -14.07 -3.94
CA ASN A 86 0.14 -13.66 -4.94
C ASN A 86 -0.48 -13.33 -6.31
N ARG A 87 -1.70 -12.78 -6.31
CA ARG A 87 -2.46 -12.30 -7.48
C ARG A 87 -2.38 -10.77 -7.53
N LEU A 88 -1.18 -10.26 -7.82
CA LEU A 88 -0.92 -8.80 -7.79
C LEU A 88 -1.65 -8.07 -8.92
N GLU A 89 -1.86 -8.74 -10.05
CA GLU A 89 -2.68 -8.29 -11.18
C GLU A 89 -4.14 -8.02 -10.80
N ASP A 90 -4.64 -8.73 -9.79
CA ASP A 90 -6.01 -8.59 -9.31
C ASP A 90 -6.17 -7.39 -8.37
N MET A 91 -5.10 -6.74 -7.92
CA MET A 91 -5.17 -5.65 -6.95
C MET A 91 -5.76 -4.34 -7.51
N GLN A 92 -6.12 -4.28 -8.79
CA GLN A 92 -6.80 -3.12 -9.37
C GLN A 92 -8.30 -3.08 -8.99
N PRO A 93 -8.88 -1.89 -8.74
CA PRO A 93 -10.29 -1.76 -8.35
C PRO A 93 -11.27 -2.42 -9.33
N MET A 94 -11.00 -2.32 -10.63
CA MET A 94 -11.82 -2.94 -11.67
C MET A 94 -11.75 -4.47 -11.60
N SER A 95 -10.54 -5.04 -11.46
CA SER A 95 -10.36 -6.50 -11.32
C SER A 95 -11.09 -7.03 -10.09
N GLN A 96 -11.02 -6.31 -8.97
CA GLN A 96 -11.74 -6.67 -7.74
C GLN A 96 -13.27 -6.60 -7.92
N MET A 97 -13.77 -5.57 -8.59
CA MET A 97 -15.20 -5.42 -8.87
C MET A 97 -15.69 -6.55 -9.78
N MET A 98 -14.98 -6.82 -10.88
CA MET A 98 -15.33 -7.89 -11.80
C MET A 98 -15.30 -9.26 -11.13
N ALA A 99 -14.29 -9.55 -10.30
CA ALA A 99 -14.22 -10.81 -9.55
C ALA A 99 -15.43 -11.01 -8.60
N ILE A 100 -16.02 -9.93 -8.08
CA ILE A 100 -17.24 -9.99 -7.29
C ILE A 100 -18.46 -10.23 -8.20
N LEU A 101 -18.58 -9.48 -9.29
CA LEU A 101 -19.70 -9.61 -10.24
C LEU A 101 -19.74 -10.97 -10.94
N ASP A 102 -18.58 -11.57 -11.19
CA ASP A 102 -18.45 -12.90 -11.81
C ASP A 102 -18.69 -14.05 -10.81
N SER A 103 -18.96 -13.75 -9.53
CA SER A 103 -19.26 -14.78 -8.53
C SER A 103 -20.68 -15.34 -8.69
N GLU A 104 -20.90 -16.59 -8.26
CA GLU A 104 -22.23 -17.23 -8.26
C GLU A 104 -23.31 -16.41 -7.56
N HIS A 105 -22.91 -15.56 -6.60
CA HIS A 105 -23.84 -14.69 -5.90
C HIS A 105 -24.56 -13.72 -6.84
N TYR A 106 -23.92 -13.29 -7.92
CA TYR A 106 -24.45 -12.32 -8.88
C TYR A 106 -24.76 -12.91 -10.26
N SER A 107 -24.62 -14.23 -10.43
CA SER A 107 -24.85 -14.91 -11.71
C SER A 107 -26.30 -14.85 -12.22
N HIS A 108 -27.23 -14.40 -11.38
CA HIS A 108 -28.66 -14.23 -11.70
C HIS A 108 -29.02 -12.78 -12.05
N LEU A 109 -28.05 -11.86 -12.04
CA LEU A 109 -28.27 -10.49 -12.48
C LEU A 109 -28.33 -10.45 -14.01
N GLU A 110 -29.39 -9.84 -14.53
CA GLU A 110 -29.55 -9.57 -15.96
C GLU A 110 -29.52 -8.06 -16.18
N VAL A 111 -28.97 -7.64 -17.32
CA VAL A 111 -29.04 -6.23 -17.73
C VAL A 111 -30.48 -5.95 -18.11
N ALA A 112 -31.16 -5.08 -17.37
CA ALA A 112 -32.49 -4.63 -17.74
C ALA A 112 -32.40 -3.93 -19.10
N GLU A 113 -33.23 -4.34 -20.06
CA GLU A 113 -33.40 -3.58 -21.30
C GLU A 113 -33.92 -2.18 -20.94
N GLU A 114 -33.26 -1.14 -21.45
CA GLU A 114 -33.70 0.24 -21.25
C GLU A 114 -35.08 0.40 -21.90
N ASP A 115 -36.11 0.66 -21.10
CA ASP A 115 -37.39 1.19 -21.59
C ASP A 115 -37.11 2.59 -22.18
N LEU A 116 -36.86 2.65 -23.49
CA LEU A 116 -36.83 3.89 -24.30
C LEU A 116 -38.24 4.30 -24.73
#